data_AF-A0A124C4S3-F1
#
_entry.id   AF-A0A124C4S3-F1
#
_cell.length_a   1.000
_cell.length_b   1.000
_cell.length_c   1.000
_cell.angle_alpha   90.00
_cell.angle_beta   90.00
_cell.angle_gamma   90.00
#
_symmetry.space_group_name_H-M   'P 1'
#
loop_
_entity.id
_entity.type
_entity.pdbx_description
1 polymer ?
#
loop_
_entity_poly.entity_id
_entity_poly.type
_entity_poly.pdbx_seq_one_letter_code
_entity_poly.pdbx_strand_id
1 'polypeptide(L)'
;MFRLVRGTEHILDVLDVLHRDQVALRIHDGAFSAMDLTARHPRTGELLSTVKFMVQTLAAGELQRDLQRELTYDGLRAAEAKGNKGGRRPAVAADRTDIVRTVYGG
;
A
#
# COMPACT_ATOMS: atom_id res chain seq x y z
N MET A 1 -14.37 -5.68 -1.84
CA MET A 1 -13.65 -4.39 -1.73
C MET A 1 -13.90 -3.84 -0.33
N PHE A 2 -12.86 -3.46 0.41
CA PHE A 2 -13.04 -2.84 1.73
C PHE A 2 -13.54 -1.41 1.56
N ARG A 3 -14.67 -1.07 2.17
CA ARG A 3 -15.26 0.29 2.13
C ARG A 3 -14.85 1.16 3.32
N LEU A 4 -14.21 0.53 4.32
CA LEU A 4 -13.82 1.15 5.59
C LEU A 4 -12.35 1.63 5.58
N VAL A 5 -11.49 0.94 4.85
CA VAL A 5 -10.04 1.19 4.83
C VAL A 5 -9.53 1.44 3.41
N ARG A 6 -8.49 2.28 3.28
CA ARG A 6 -7.82 2.54 1.99
C ARG A 6 -6.77 1.48 1.60
N GLY A 7 -6.36 0.61 2.52
CA GLY A 7 -5.36 -0.43 2.29
C GLY A 7 -5.27 -1.40 3.46
N THR A 8 -4.54 -2.51 3.29
CA THR A 8 -4.42 -3.56 4.33
C THR A 8 -3.66 -3.10 5.56
N GLU A 9 -2.72 -2.17 5.43
CA GLU A 9 -1.95 -1.61 6.57
C GLU A 9 -2.85 -0.86 7.57
N HIS A 10 -3.94 -0.25 7.08
CA HIS A 10 -4.84 0.57 7.91
C HIS A 10 -5.91 -0.25 8.65
N ILE A 11 -5.96 -1.57 8.45
CA ILE A 11 -6.99 -2.43 9.04
C ILE A 11 -6.79 -2.57 10.55
N LEU A 12 -5.54 -2.71 11.01
CA LEU A 12 -5.24 -2.88 12.43
C LEU A 12 -5.54 -1.61 13.22
N ASP A 13 -5.20 -0.44 12.69
CA ASP A 13 -5.48 0.85 13.33
C ASP A 13 -6.98 1.05 13.57
N VAL A 14 -7.80 0.75 12.56
CA VAL A 14 -9.25 0.88 12.67
C VAL A 14 -9.83 -0.12 13.66
N LEU A 15 -9.34 -1.36 13.68
CA LEU A 15 -9.80 -2.37 14.63
C LEU A 15 -9.40 -2.04 16.07
N ASP A 16 -8.22 -1.45 16.29
CA ASP A 16 -7.77 -1.00 17.61
C ASP A 16 -8.68 0.10 18.17
N VAL A 17 -9.01 1.11 17.35
CA VAL A 17 -9.97 2.17 17.71
C VAL A 17 -11.35 1.59 18.01
N LEU A 18 -11.86 0.70 17.16
CA LEU A 18 -13.17 0.07 17.38
C LEU A 18 -13.19 -0.77 18.67
N HIS A 19 -12.10 -1.47 18.97
CA HIS A 19 -11.97 -2.23 20.21
C HIS A 19 -11.94 -1.32 21.45
N ARG A 20 -11.09 -0.28 21.42
CA ARG A 20 -10.96 0.71 22.48
C ARG A 20 -12.28 1.40 22.80
N ASP A 21 -13.01 1.78 21.76
CA ASP A 21 -14.28 2.50 21.89
C ASP A 21 -15.49 1.56 22.07
N GLN A 22 -15.25 0.25 22.20
CA GLN A 22 -16.27 -0.79 22.35
C GLN A 22 -17.33 -0.79 21.23
N VAL A 23 -16.92 -0.44 20.02
CA VAL A 23 -17.78 -0.39 18.83
C VAL A 23 -17.74 -1.74 18.14
N ALA A 24 -18.93 -2.32 17.99
CA ALA A 24 -19.15 -3.56 17.26
C ALA A 24 -19.07 -3.35 15.74
N LEU A 25 -18.36 -4.23 15.02
CA LEU A 25 -18.25 -4.19 13.55
C LEU A 25 -18.89 -5.43 12.90
N ARG A 26 -19.80 -5.22 11.94
CA ARG A 26 -20.37 -6.28 11.11
C ARG A 26 -20.10 -6.01 9.64
N ILE A 27 -19.64 -7.03 8.92
CA ILE A 27 -19.38 -6.92 7.48
C ILE A 27 -20.54 -7.55 6.73
N HIS A 28 -21.16 -6.77 5.84
CA HIS A 28 -22.40 -7.18 5.16
C HIS A 28 -22.20 -7.88 3.82
N ASP A 29 -21.03 -7.76 3.19
CA ASP A 29 -20.79 -8.26 1.84
C ASP A 29 -19.29 -8.54 1.58
N GLY A 30 -19.00 -9.32 0.54
CA GLY A 30 -17.66 -9.72 0.12
C GLY A 30 -17.10 -10.91 0.90
N ALA A 31 -15.81 -11.21 0.71
CA ALA A 31 -15.11 -12.36 1.28
C ALA A 31 -15.13 -12.43 2.83
N PHE A 32 -15.59 -11.38 3.49
CA PHE A 32 -15.63 -11.23 4.95
C PHE A 32 -17.06 -11.12 5.50
N SER A 33 -18.10 -11.35 4.69
CA SER A 33 -19.51 -11.23 5.09
C SER A 33 -19.92 -12.14 6.26
N ALA A 34 -19.18 -13.22 6.51
CA ALA A 34 -19.43 -14.11 7.65
C ALA A 34 -18.82 -13.60 8.96
N MET A 35 -18.01 -12.54 8.93
CA MET A 35 -17.41 -11.97 10.14
C MET A 35 -18.42 -11.07 10.85
N ASP A 36 -18.69 -11.45 12.10
CA ASP A 36 -19.52 -10.71 13.03
C ASP A 36 -18.72 -10.39 14.30
N LEU A 37 -18.14 -9.19 14.36
CA LEU A 37 -17.42 -8.70 15.54
C LEU A 37 -18.37 -7.97 16.51
N THR A 38 -19.69 -8.19 16.40
CA THR A 38 -20.67 -7.63 17.33
C THR A 38 -20.84 -8.44 18.61
N ALA A 39 -20.37 -9.69 18.63
CA ALA A 39 -20.32 -10.49 19.84
C ALA A 39 -19.30 -9.89 20.81
N ARG A 40 -19.77 -9.39 21.97
CA ARG A 40 -18.95 -8.85 23.08
C ARG A 40 -17.87 -9.81 23.60
N HIS A 41 -17.83 -11.04 23.10
CA HIS A 41 -16.79 -12.03 23.38
C HIS A 41 -16.65 -12.95 22.15
N PRO A 42 -15.58 -12.81 21.34
CA PRO A 42 -15.28 -13.82 20.33
C PRO A 42 -14.98 -15.13 21.07
N ARG A 43 -15.51 -16.27 20.62
CA ARG A 43 -15.06 -17.55 21.19
C ARG A 43 -13.57 -17.68 20.91
N THR A 44 -12.77 -18.21 21.84
CA THR A 44 -11.29 -18.25 21.74
C THR A 44 -10.79 -18.81 20.39
N GLY A 45 -11.53 -19.73 19.76
CA GLY A 45 -11.24 -20.26 18.42
C GLY A 45 -11.53 -19.31 17.25
N GLU A 46 -12.50 -18.41 17.37
CA GLU A 46 -12.81 -17.35 16.37
C GLU A 46 -11.80 -16.21 16.43
N LEU A 47 -11.32 -15.89 17.64
CA LEU A 47 -10.24 -14.93 17.85
C LEU A 47 -8.93 -15.44 17.22
N LEU A 48 -8.57 -16.70 17.47
CA LEU A 48 -7.38 -17.33 16.89
C LEU A 48 -7.46 -17.48 15.36
N SER A 49 -8.62 -17.84 14.82
CA SER A 49 -8.79 -17.95 13.36
C SER A 49 -8.78 -16.58 12.69
N THR A 50 -9.37 -15.55 13.31
CA THR A 50 -9.37 -14.17 12.82
C THR A 50 -7.96 -13.58 12.87
N VAL A 51 -7.24 -13.71 13.99
CA VAL A 51 -5.84 -13.25 14.11
C VAL A 51 -4.94 -13.99 13.12
N LYS A 52 -5.05 -15.32 13.03
CA LYS A 52 -4.26 -16.12 12.07
C LYS A 52 -4.53 -15.69 10.62
N PHE A 53 -5.78 -15.48 10.26
CA PHE A 53 -6.16 -15.09 8.90
C PHE A 53 -5.77 -13.65 8.59
N MET A 54 -5.88 -12.73 9.55
CA MET A 54 -5.43 -11.34 9.40
C MET A 54 -3.92 -11.25 9.25
N VAL A 55 -3.15 -11.97 10.08
CA VAL A 55 -1.69 -12.06 9.96
C VAL A 55 -1.29 -12.62 8.60
N GLN A 56 -1.96 -13.67 8.12
CA GLN A 56 -1.71 -14.22 6.78
C GLN A 56 -2.05 -13.23 5.66
N THR A 57 -3.15 -12.47 5.79
CA THR A 57 -3.57 -11.47 4.79
C THR A 57 -2.64 -10.27 4.78
N LEU A 58 -2.17 -9.83 5.95
CA LEU A 58 -1.17 -8.76 6.09
C LEU A 58 0.17 -9.20 5.49
N ALA A 59 0.67 -10.38 5.87
CA ALA A 59 1.90 -10.94 5.34
C ALA A 59 1.84 -11.14 3.81
N ALA A 60 0.70 -11.61 3.29
CA ALA A 60 0.49 -11.73 1.85
C ALA A 60 0.44 -10.34 1.17
N GLY A 61 -0.18 -9.35 1.81
CA GLY A 61 -0.23 -7.98 1.30
C GLY A 61 1.12 -7.29 1.28
N GLU A 62 1.94 -7.47 2.32
CA GLU A 62 3.33 -6.99 2.40
C GLU A 62 4.20 -7.66 1.35
N LEU A 63 4.15 -9.00 1.28
CA LEU A 63 4.88 -9.77 0.26
C LEU A 63 4.49 -9.33 -1.16
N GLN A 64 3.20 -9.09 -1.41
CA GLN A 64 2.74 -8.62 -2.71
C GLN A 64 3.20 -7.18 -3.00
N ARG A 65 3.24 -6.30 -1.99
CA ARG A 65 3.78 -4.93 -2.14
C ARG A 65 5.27 -4.96 -2.43
N ASP A 66 6.03 -5.78 -1.74
CA ASP A 66 7.48 -5.89 -1.93
C ASP A 66 7.80 -6.51 -3.29
N LEU A 67 7.07 -7.54 -3.72
CA LEU A 67 7.20 -8.10 -5.06
C LEU A 67 6.85 -7.07 -6.15
N GLN A 68 5.79 -6.27 -5.95
CA GLN A 68 5.46 -5.18 -6.88
C GLN A 68 6.56 -4.12 -6.94
N ARG A 69 7.15 -3.76 -5.80
CA ARG A 69 8.28 -2.82 -5.75
C ARG A 69 9.48 -3.37 -6.50
N GLU A 70 9.85 -4.62 -6.25
CA GLU A 70 10.97 -5.28 -6.90
C GLU A 70 10.80 -5.30 -8.42
N LEU A 71 9.64 -5.76 -8.91
CA LEU A 71 9.32 -5.75 -10.33
C LEU A 71 9.30 -4.35 -10.94
N THR A 72 8.87 -3.35 -10.17
CA THR A 72 8.89 -1.93 -10.60
C THR A 72 10.32 -1.44 -10.77
N TYR A 73 11.20 -1.71 -9.81
CA TYR A 73 12.62 -1.34 -9.89
C TYR A 73 13.35 -2.07 -11.01
N ASP A 74 13.03 -3.34 -11.25
CA ASP A 74 13.55 -4.09 -12.39
C ASP A 74 13.11 -3.46 -13.71
N GLY A 75 11.85 -3.08 -13.82
CA GLY A 75 11.33 -2.36 -14.99
C GLY A 75 12.01 -1.01 -15.21
N LEU A 76 12.26 -0.25 -14.14
CA LEU A 76 12.97 1.03 -14.21
C LEU A 76 14.43 0.84 -14.66
N ARG A 77 15.14 -0.14 -14.10
CA ARG A 77 16.51 -0.48 -14.51
C ARG A 77 16.56 -0.92 -15.97
N ALA A 78 15.60 -1.73 -16.42
CA ALA A 78 15.51 -2.15 -17.82
C ALA A 78 15.20 -0.97 -18.75
N ALA A 79 14.40 0.01 -18.32
CA ALA A 79 14.13 1.22 -19.08
C ALA A 79 15.36 2.13 -19.17
N GLU A 80 16.11 2.28 -18.08
CA GLU A 80 17.37 3.03 -18.05
C GLU A 80 18.43 2.40 -18.96
N ALA A 81 18.56 1.06 -18.94
CA ALA A 81 19.45 0.34 -19.85
C ALA A 81 19.10 0.54 -21.34
N LYS A 82 17.84 0.83 -21.65
CA LYS A 82 17.37 1.22 -23.01
C LYS A 82 17.60 2.70 -23.33
N GLY A 83 18.15 3.48 -22.40
CA GLY A 83 18.41 4.91 -22.55
C GLY A 83 17.22 5.82 -22.21
N ASN A 84 16.14 5.28 -21.65
CA ASN A 84 15.01 6.11 -21.22
C ASN A 84 15.36 6.85 -19.93
N LYS A 85 15.12 8.17 -19.90
CA LYS A 85 15.32 8.98 -18.69
C LYS A 85 14.01 9.17 -17.95
N GLY A 86 14.04 8.90 -16.63
CA GLY A 86 12.95 9.19 -15.72
C GLY A 86 12.87 10.67 -15.34
N GLY A 87 11.87 11.03 -14.53
CA GLY A 87 11.68 12.37 -14.01
C GLY A 87 10.94 13.33 -14.95
N ARG A 88 10.86 14.60 -14.56
CA ARG A 88 10.15 15.62 -15.35
C ARG A 88 10.97 15.99 -16.58
N ARG A 89 10.35 15.96 -17.75
CA ARG A 89 10.99 16.40 -19.00
C ARG A 89 11.47 17.87 -18.87
N PRO A 90 12.71 18.18 -19.29
CA PRO A 90 13.21 19.55 -19.28
C PRO A 90 12.27 20.49 -20.06
N ALA A 91 11.92 21.63 -19.47
CA ALA A 91 11.07 22.63 -20.09
C ALA A 91 11.84 23.54 -21.06
N VAL A 92 13.17 23.58 -20.93
CA VAL A 92 14.08 24.37 -21.77
C VAL A 92 15.01 23.40 -22.48
N ALA A 93 15.30 23.69 -23.76
CA ALA A 93 16.19 22.89 -24.57
C ALA A 93 17.64 22.97 -24.06
N ALA A 94 18.38 21.87 -24.24
CA ALA A 94 19.71 21.69 -23.64
C ALA A 94 20.73 22.71 -24.16
N ASP A 95 20.66 23.02 -25.44
CA ASP A 95 21.44 24.07 -26.12
C ASP A 95 21.29 25.43 -25.44
N ARG A 96 20.05 25.81 -25.12
CA ARG A 96 19.75 27.07 -24.44
C ARG A 96 20.28 27.08 -23.01
N THR A 97 20.23 25.95 -22.30
CA THR A 97 20.85 25.85 -20.97
C THR A 97 22.37 25.89 -21.02
N ASP A 98 22.98 25.30 -22.05
CA ASP A 98 24.44 25.29 -22.20
C ASP A 98 24.96 26.69 -22.55
N ILE A 99 24.27 27.43 -23.43
CA ILE A 99 24.59 28.84 -23.71
C ILE A 99 24.57 29.67 -22.43
N VAL A 100 23.51 29.55 -21.62
CA VAL A 100 23.41 30.30 -20.35
C VAL A 100 24.55 29.91 -19.40
N ARG A 101 24.89 28.62 -19.31
CA ARG A 101 26.00 28.14 -18.47
C ARG A 101 27.35 28.70 -18.92
N THR A 102 27.62 28.72 -20.22
CA THR A 102 28.87 29.26 -20.77
C THR A 102 28.97 30.78 -20.60
N VAL A 103 27.86 31.51 -20.72
CA VAL A 103 27.86 32.99 -20.64
C VAL A 103 27.92 33.48 -19.20
N TYR A 104 27.33 32.76 -18.24
CA TYR A 104 27.13 33.27 -16.87
C TYR A 104 27.70 32.39 -15.74
N GLY A 105 28.17 31.17 -16.03
CA GLY A 105 28.51 30.16 -15.02
C GLY A 105 29.99 29.93 -14.80
N GLY A 106 30.84 30.97 -14.91
CA GLY A 106 32.29 30.89 -14.69
C GLY A 106 32.70 30.22 -13.38
#